data_AF-A0A1I4K0Q6-F1
#
_entry.id   AF-A0A1I4K0Q6-F1
#
_cell.length_a   1.000
_cell.length_b   1.000
_cell.length_c   1.000
_cell.angle_alpha   90.00
_cell.angle_beta   90.00
_cell.angle_gamma   90.00
#
_symmetry.space_group_name_H-M   'P 1'
#
loop_
_entity.id
_entity.type
_entity.pdbx_description
1 polymer ?
#
loop_
_entity_poly.entity_id
_entity_poly.type
_entity_poly.pdbx_seq_one_letter_code
_entity_poly.pdbx_strand_id
1 'polypeptide(L)'
;MKEVSAQEIQAITNNGRTAAVFFYTPLCGTCQMASQMTGYVETIFDADFLQADINTMPVTAQEEEIRSVPCLKVFNEGRIVRTIYAFESIPSLLKRLHGLLPLMEIKEEQDNEGSENST
;
A
#
# COMPACT_ATOMS: atom_id res chain seq x y z
N MET A 1 2.01 6.14 -4.25
CA MET A 1 2.75 5.89 -3.00
C MET A 1 3.53 7.10 -2.50
N LYS A 2 3.22 7.55 -1.28
CA LYS A 2 3.94 8.62 -0.55
C LYS A 2 5.18 8.05 0.16
N GLU A 3 6.31 8.77 0.13
CA GLU A 3 7.49 8.42 0.94
C GLU A 3 7.21 8.63 2.44
N VAL A 4 7.69 7.72 3.29
CA VAL A 4 7.53 7.82 4.74
C VAL A 4 8.82 7.64 5.51
N SER A 5 8.91 8.34 6.64
CA SER A 5 9.99 8.23 7.62
C SER A 5 9.84 7.02 8.55
N ALA A 6 10.92 6.68 9.26
CA ALA A 6 10.90 5.67 10.32
C ALA A 6 9.85 5.97 11.40
N GLN A 7 9.69 7.23 11.79
CA GLN A 7 8.68 7.64 12.77
C GLN A 7 7.25 7.42 12.25
N GLU A 8 6.99 7.71 10.98
CA GLU A 8 5.68 7.46 10.36
C GLU A 8 5.37 5.96 10.31
N ILE A 9 6.35 5.09 10.06
CA ILE A 9 6.19 3.64 10.10
C ILE A 9 5.82 3.18 11.51
N GLN A 10 6.55 3.64 12.54
CA GLN A 10 6.21 3.33 13.94
C GLN A 10 4.81 3.82 14.33
N ALA A 11 4.39 4.98 13.81
CA ALA A 11 3.06 5.52 14.04
C ALA A 11 1.94 4.66 13.42
N ILE A 12 2.20 3.90 12.35
CA ILE A 12 1.22 2.95 11.79
C ILE A 12 0.87 1.90 12.85
N THR A 13 1.88 1.29 13.45
CA THR A 13 1.72 0.28 14.50
C THR A 13 1.10 0.87 15.76
N ASN A 14 1.66 1.97 16.27
CA ASN A 14 1.26 2.56 17.55
C ASN A 14 -0.17 3.12 17.54
N ASN A 15 -0.62 3.65 16.40
CA ASN A 15 -1.95 4.26 16.28
C ASN A 15 -2.99 3.31 15.68
N GLY A 16 -2.65 2.03 15.48
CA GLY A 16 -3.59 1.05 14.94
C GLY A 16 -4.07 1.36 13.52
N ARG A 17 -3.19 1.88 12.65
CA ARG A 17 -3.56 2.23 11.27
C ARG A 17 -3.54 1.01 10.35
N THR A 18 -4.39 1.05 9.33
CA THR A 18 -4.39 0.08 8.22
C THR A 18 -3.68 0.72 7.02
N ALA A 19 -2.60 0.09 6.57
CA ALA A 19 -1.75 0.62 5.49
C ALA A 19 -0.92 -0.51 4.85
N ALA A 20 -0.41 -0.28 3.64
CA ALA A 20 0.59 -1.11 3.01
C ALA A 20 1.88 -0.30 2.83
N VAL A 21 3.01 -0.83 3.31
CA VAL A 21 4.33 -0.18 3.22
C VAL A 21 5.25 -0.98 2.31
N PHE A 22 5.65 -0.36 1.20
CA PHE A 22 6.58 -0.88 0.22
C PHE A 22 8.01 -0.46 0.54
N PHE A 23 8.84 -1.41 0.94
CA PHE A 23 10.24 -1.20 1.26
C PHE A 23 11.12 -1.48 0.04
N TYR A 24 12.02 -0.55 -0.25
CA TYR A 24 12.86 -0.58 -1.45
C TYR A 24 14.25 0.01 -1.21
N THR A 25 15.12 -0.08 -2.23
CA THR A 25 16.35 0.71 -2.32
C THR A 25 16.47 1.35 -3.72
N PRO A 26 17.08 2.55 -3.88
CA PRO A 26 17.03 3.33 -5.13
C PRO A 26 17.75 2.70 -6.34
N LEU A 27 18.59 1.69 -6.14
CA LEU A 27 19.35 1.00 -7.20
C LEU A 27 18.95 -0.47 -7.34
N CYS A 28 17.69 -0.78 -7.07
CA CYS A 28 17.12 -2.11 -7.15
C CYS A 28 16.16 -2.21 -8.35
N GLY A 29 16.63 -2.76 -9.47
CA GLY A 29 15.82 -2.88 -10.70
C GLY A 29 14.52 -3.70 -10.50
N THR A 30 14.56 -4.72 -9.64
CA THR A 30 13.38 -5.50 -9.25
C THR A 30 12.39 -4.67 -8.42
N CYS A 31 12.90 -3.75 -7.59
CA CYS A 31 12.07 -2.83 -6.82
C CYS A 31 11.36 -1.81 -7.71
N GLN A 32 11.98 -1.36 -8.80
CA GLN A 32 11.32 -0.47 -9.75
C GLN A 32 10.08 -1.13 -10.37
N MET A 33 10.20 -2.37 -10.85
CA MET A 33 9.06 -3.11 -11.39
C MET A 33 7.99 -3.37 -10.32
N ALA A 34 8.40 -3.79 -9.12
CA ALA A 34 7.49 -4.05 -8.01
C ALA A 34 6.74 -2.78 -7.54
N SER A 35 7.41 -1.62 -7.54
CA SER A 35 6.80 -0.33 -7.22
C SER A 35 5.71 0.05 -8.23
N GLN A 36 5.97 -0.14 -9.53
CA GLN A 36 4.96 0.06 -10.57
C GLN A 36 3.74 -0.85 -10.38
N MET A 37 3.96 -2.15 -10.14
CA MET A 37 2.87 -3.09 -9.85
C MET A 37 2.06 -2.66 -8.63
N THR A 38 2.76 -2.25 -7.56
CA THR A 38 2.12 -1.79 -6.32
C THR A 38 1.30 -0.52 -6.55
N GLY A 39 1.80 0.41 -7.36
CA GLY A 39 1.06 1.63 -7.72
C GLY A 39 -0.23 1.37 -8.52
N TYR A 40 -0.27 0.35 -9.38
CA TYR A 40 -1.53 -0.07 -10.02
C TYR A 40 -2.51 -0.71 -9.04
N VAL A 41 -1.99 -1.43 -8.06
CA VAL A 41 -2.80 -2.10 -7.03
C VAL A 41 -3.36 -1.09 -6.01
N GLU A 42 -2.60 -0.06 -5.68
CA GLU A 42 -2.99 1.07 -4.81
C GLU A 42 -4.32 1.70 -5.25
N THR A 43 -4.62 1.78 -6.55
CA THR A 43 -5.85 2.42 -7.07
C THR A 43 -7.13 1.61 -6.82
N ILE A 44 -7.03 0.42 -6.23
CA ILE A 44 -8.16 -0.50 -6.02
C ILE A 44 -8.61 -0.51 -4.55
N PHE A 45 -7.73 -0.13 -3.62
CA PHE A 45 -7.96 -0.22 -2.18
C PHE A 45 -8.15 1.16 -1.57
N ASP A 46 -9.08 1.25 -0.60
CA ASP A 46 -9.27 2.44 0.24
C ASP A 46 -8.31 2.40 1.44
N ALA A 47 -7.01 2.31 1.16
CA ALA A 47 -5.97 2.22 2.17
C ALA A 47 -4.73 2.99 1.74
N ASP A 48 -3.95 3.44 2.72
CA ASP A 48 -2.68 4.10 2.45
C ASP A 48 -1.67 3.11 1.87
N PHE A 49 -1.14 3.41 0.68
CA PHE A 49 0.06 2.76 0.14
C PHE A 49 1.25 3.72 0.24
N LEU A 50 2.23 3.31 1.03
CA LEU A 50 3.39 4.11 1.42
C LEU A 50 4.66 3.41 0.92
N GLN A 51 5.74 4.15 0.76
CA GLN A 51 7.04 3.58 0.40
C GLN A 51 8.15 4.12 1.30
N ALA A 52 9.18 3.30 1.52
CA ALA A 52 10.29 3.62 2.39
C ALA A 52 11.63 3.08 1.84
N ASP A 53 12.60 3.98 1.66
CA ASP A 53 13.99 3.63 1.34
C ASP A 53 14.72 3.09 2.58
N ILE A 54 14.94 1.77 2.61
CA ILE A 54 15.62 1.10 3.73
C ILE A 54 17.12 1.39 3.80
N ASN A 55 17.75 1.94 2.75
CA ASN A 55 19.15 2.38 2.84
C ASN A 55 19.31 3.51 3.86
N THR A 56 18.27 4.32 4.07
CA THR A 56 18.28 5.43 5.01
C THR A 56 17.76 5.05 6.40
N MET A 57 17.21 3.84 6.55
CA MET A 57 16.50 3.38 7.77
C MET A 57 16.91 1.95 8.18
N PRO A 58 18.20 1.67 8.44
CA PRO A 58 18.67 0.32 8.76
C PRO A 58 18.06 -0.25 10.04
N VAL A 59 17.80 0.60 11.04
CA VAL A 59 17.15 0.19 12.30
C VAL A 59 15.71 -0.25 12.03
N THR A 60 14.94 0.53 11.28
CA THR A 60 13.58 0.16 10.88
C THR A 60 13.57 -1.13 10.06
N ALA A 61 14.53 -1.31 9.15
CA ALA A 61 14.64 -2.56 8.40
C ALA A 61 14.86 -3.79 9.30
N GLN A 62 15.63 -3.64 10.38
CA GLN A 62 15.83 -4.69 11.38
C GLN A 62 14.58 -4.90 12.25
N GLU A 63 13.97 -3.84 12.79
CA GLU A 63 12.76 -3.90 13.61
C GLU A 63 11.59 -4.53 12.84
N GLU A 64 11.47 -4.19 11.56
CA GLU A 64 10.49 -4.74 10.65
C GLU A 64 10.95 -6.08 10.04
N GLU A 65 12.03 -6.71 10.50
CA GLU A 65 12.51 -8.01 10.00
C GLU A 65 12.57 -8.11 8.46
N ILE A 66 12.99 -7.05 7.78
CA ILE A 66 13.04 -7.00 6.32
C ILE A 66 14.24 -7.84 5.86
N ARG A 67 13.95 -8.96 5.19
CA ARG A 67 14.98 -9.93 4.77
C ARG A 67 15.56 -9.62 3.39
N SER A 68 14.78 -8.97 2.54
CA SER A 68 15.15 -8.59 1.18
C SER A 68 14.24 -7.49 0.68
N VAL A 69 14.66 -6.79 -0.37
CA VAL A 69 13.79 -5.89 -1.15
C VAL A 69 13.67 -6.39 -2.60
N PRO A 70 12.54 -6.16 -3.27
CA PRO A 70 11.35 -5.45 -2.79
C PRO A 70 10.57 -6.21 -1.72
N CYS A 71 9.90 -5.49 -0.82
CA CYS A 71 9.06 -6.05 0.22
C CYS A 71 7.80 -5.19 0.41
N LEU A 72 6.61 -5.79 0.37
CA LEU A 72 5.37 -5.12 0.76
C LEU A 72 4.88 -5.73 2.07
N LYS A 73 4.79 -4.91 3.12
CA LYS A 73 4.12 -5.28 4.37
C LYS A 73 2.74 -4.67 4.44
N VAL A 74 1.77 -5.46 4.88
CA VAL A 74 0.39 -5.02 5.10
C VAL A 74 0.14 -4.97 6.59
N PHE A 75 -0.28 -3.80 7.04
CA PHE A 75 -0.69 -3.50 8.40
C PHE A 75 -2.21 -3.38 8.42
N ASN A 76 -2.85 -4.03 9.38
CA ASN A 76 -4.28 -3.91 9.66
C ASN A 76 -4.43 -3.71 11.17
N GLU A 77 -5.05 -2.59 11.56
CA GLU A 77 -5.12 -2.16 12.97
C GLU A 77 -3.74 -2.14 13.66
N GLY A 78 -2.70 -1.65 12.95
CA GLY A 78 -1.33 -1.61 13.45
C GLY A 78 -0.63 -2.96 13.55
N ARG A 79 -1.28 -4.07 13.21
CA ARG A 79 -0.69 -5.41 13.19
C ARG A 79 -0.27 -5.81 11.79
N ILE A 80 0.91 -6.41 11.67
CA ILE A 80 1.39 -6.96 10.40
C ILE A 80 0.59 -8.23 10.08
N VAL A 81 -0.25 -8.18 9.05
CA VAL A 81 -1.08 -9.32 8.61
C VAL A 81 -0.51 -10.03 7.39
N ARG A 82 0.42 -9.40 6.66
CA ARG A 82 1.08 -10.00 5.50
C ARG A 82 2.42 -9.36 5.21
N THR A 83 3.36 -10.19 4.75
CA THR A 83 4.63 -9.76 4.13
C THR A 83 4.77 -10.43 2.77
N ILE A 84 5.06 -9.67 1.73
CA ILE A 84 5.17 -10.14 0.34
C ILE A 84 6.55 -9.76 -0.20
N TYR A 85 7.31 -10.76 -0.63
CA TYR A 85 8.62 -10.57 -1.28
C TYR A 85 8.60 -10.89 -2.78
N ALA A 86 7.58 -11.61 -3.26
CA ALA A 86 7.47 -12.06 -4.65
C ALA A 86 6.39 -11.24 -5.39
N PHE A 87 6.84 -10.39 -6.31
CA PHE A 87 6.00 -9.54 -7.15
C PHE A 87 5.88 -10.12 -8.55
N GLU A 88 5.16 -11.22 -8.67
CA GLU A 88 5.05 -12.00 -9.92
C GLU A 88 4.21 -11.30 -10.99
N SER A 89 3.09 -10.70 -10.58
CA SER A 89 2.16 -9.98 -11.45
C SER A 89 1.15 -9.18 -10.63
N ILE A 90 0.49 -8.19 -11.27
CA ILE A 90 -0.60 -7.40 -10.64
C ILE A 90 -1.74 -8.32 -10.14
N PRO A 91 -2.26 -9.30 -10.93
CA PRO A 91 -3.29 -10.21 -10.42
C PRO A 91 -2.83 -11.06 -9.22
N SER A 92 -1.58 -11.53 -9.20
CA SER A 92 -1.02 -12.27 -8.05
C SER A 92 -1.00 -11.37 -6.81
N LEU A 93 -0.60 -10.11 -6.95
CA LEU A 93 -0.55 -9.15 -5.86
C LEU A 93 -1.96 -8.82 -5.34
N LEU A 94 -2.92 -8.54 -6.23
CA LEU A 94 -4.33 -8.32 -5.86
C LEU A 94 -4.91 -9.50 -5.09
N LYS A 95 -4.69 -10.72 -5.57
CA LYS A 95 -5.14 -11.94 -4.88
C LYS A 95 -4.57 -12.08 -3.48
N ARG A 96 -3.31 -11.68 -3.27
CA ARG A 96 -2.64 -11.75 -1.95
C ARG A 96 -3.10 -10.66 -0.98
N LEU A 97 -3.62 -9.54 -1.49
CA LEU A 97 -4.12 -8.41 -0.71
C LEU A 97 -5.63 -8.45 -0.47
N HIS A 98 -6.36 -9.17 -1.32
CA HIS A 98 -7.81 -9.30 -1.21
C HIS A 98 -8.25 -9.77 0.19
N GLY A 99 -9.16 -9.02 0.80
CA GLY A 99 -9.67 -9.29 2.15
C GLY A 99 -8.75 -8.85 3.30
N LEU A 100 -7.56 -8.30 3.01
CA LEU A 100 -6.66 -7.74 4.02
C LEU A 100 -6.79 -6.22 4.15
N LEU A 101 -7.20 -5.56 3.06
CA LEU A 101 -7.38 -4.12 2.93
C LEU A 101 -8.80 -3.82 2.41
N PRO A 102 -9.44 -2.73 2.85
CA PRO A 102 -10.73 -2.29 2.32
C PRO A 102 -10.62 -1.90 0.84
N LEU A 103 -11.66 -2.17 0.05
CA LEU A 103 -11.74 -1.81 -1.36
C LEU A 103 -12.32 -0.39 -1.51
N MET A 104 -11.89 0.35 -2.53
CA MET A 104 -12.54 1.62 -2.87
C MET A 104 -14.00 1.39 -3.24
N GLU A 105 -14.89 2.24 -2.72
CA GLU A 105 -16.29 2.24 -3.14
C GLU A 105 -16.42 2.84 -4.55
N ILE A 106 -17.15 2.17 -5.43
CA ILE A 106 -17.57 2.75 -6.70
C ILE A 106 -18.66 3.77 -6.38
N LYS A 107 -18.35 5.06 -6.56
CA LYS A 107 -19.39 6.11 -6.53
C LYS A 107 -20.19 5.98 -7.83
N GLU A 108 -21.42 5.50 -7.75
CA GLU A 108 -22.38 5.66 -8.84
C GLU A 108 -22.64 7.16 -9.04
N GLU A 109 -22.37 7.67 -10.23
CA GLU A 109 -22.82 8.99 -10.65
C GLU A 109 -24.35 8.98 -10.64
N GLN A 110 -24.96 9.76 -9.73
CA GLN A 110 -26.40 10.01 -9.79
C GLN A 110 -26.68 10.86 -11.02
N ASP A 111 -27.30 10.26 -12.03
CA ASP A 111 -28.00 10.96 -13.09
C ASP A 111 -29.05 11.87 -12.45
N ASN A 112 -28.73 13.15 -12.31
CA ASN A 112 -29.70 14.15 -11.87
C ASN A 112 -30.59 14.51 -13.06
N GLU A 113 -31.61 13.70 -13.33
CA GLU A 113 -32.79 14.14 -14.10
C GLU A 113 -33.54 15.21 -13.28
N GLY A 114 -33.03 16.44 -13.35
CA GLY A 114 -33.72 17.64 -12.93
C GLY A 114 -34.74 18.05 -13.98
N SER A 115 -35.93 17.47 -13.89
CA SER A 115 -37.17 18.06 -14.40
C SER A 115 -37.38 19.44 -13.79
N GLU A 116 -37.33 20.50 -14.60
CA GLU A 116 -37.98 21.77 -14.31
C GLU A 116 -39.14 21.99 -15.29
N ASN A 117 -40.34 21.63 -14.82
CA ASN A 117 -41.58 22.27 -15.25
C ASN A 117 -41.51 23.77 -14.91
N SER A 118 -41.78 24.67 -15.86
CA SER A 118 -42.86 25.67 -15.79
C SER A 118 -42.65 26.87 -16.74
N THR A 119 -43.49 26.98 -17.77
CA THR A 119 -44.25 28.19 -18.13
C THR A 119 -45.52 27.75 -18.84
#